data_AF-A0A1C7N754-F1
#
_entry.id   AF-A0A1C7N754-F1
#
_cell.length_a   1.000
_cell.length_b   1.000
_cell.length_c   1.000
_cell.angle_alpha   90.00
_cell.angle_beta   90.00
_cell.angle_gamma   90.00
#
_symmetry.space_group_name_H-M   'P 1'
#
loop_
_entity.id
_entity.type
_entity.pdbx_description
1 polymer ?
#
loop_
_entity_poly.entity_id
_entity_poly.type
_entity_poly.pdbx_seq_one_letter_code
_entity_poly.pdbx_strand_id
1 'polypeptide(L)'
;MENDNNNKSEKAPSLCSAGCGFFGSEAFDNMCSQCFKAQNKTSSEPTKPMVKSPSIDDTSIVTAIEKSRKHLRSPSPIEQRTSSAPVSSTASPPTLQDTPNEKPIQQNKGRCFKCRLKVPLAKQATNKCRCGYVFCDSHRYPDRHDCDVDYAKMDREILAKNNPKLHERPKGGRSFQRIDSL
;
A
#
# COMPACT_ATOMS: atom_id res chain seq x y z
N MET A 1 12.19 38.07 -29.70
CA MET A 1 11.82 37.11 -28.63
C MET A 1 12.82 35.99 -28.72
N GLU A 2 13.98 36.18 -28.09
CA GLU A 2 15.00 35.14 -28.02
C GLU A 2 14.55 34.03 -27.05
N ASN A 3 14.97 32.81 -27.33
CA ASN A 3 14.45 31.61 -26.70
C ASN A 3 15.57 30.93 -25.90
N ASP A 4 15.73 31.34 -24.64
CA ASP A 4 16.77 30.85 -23.73
C ASP A 4 16.56 29.39 -23.32
N ASN A 5 16.99 28.48 -24.19
CA ASN A 5 17.18 27.06 -23.86
C ASN A 5 18.34 26.92 -22.86
N ASN A 6 18.03 27.15 -21.58
CA ASN A 6 18.97 27.02 -20.47
C ASN A 6 19.26 25.54 -20.18
N ASN A 7 20.09 24.93 -21.03
CA ASN A 7 20.59 23.57 -20.89
C ASN A 7 21.61 23.49 -19.74
N LYS A 8 21.08 23.47 -18.50
CA LYS A 8 21.87 23.42 -17.29
C LYS A 8 22.44 22.02 -17.07
N SER A 9 23.69 21.86 -17.49
CA SER A 9 24.56 20.68 -17.34
C SER A 9 24.13 19.71 -16.21
N GLU A 10 23.62 18.55 -16.61
CA GLU A 10 23.30 17.45 -15.70
C GLU A 10 24.59 16.79 -15.17
N LYS A 11 25.14 17.31 -14.07
CA LYS A 11 26.07 16.53 -13.26
C LYS A 11 25.35 15.32 -12.69
N ALA A 12 26.03 14.17 -12.68
CA ALA A 12 25.52 12.97 -12.03
C ALA A 12 25.16 13.26 -10.55
N PRO A 13 24.01 12.78 -10.05
CA PRO A 13 23.54 13.11 -8.71
C PRO A 13 24.51 12.57 -7.65
N SER A 14 25.05 13.47 -6.84
CA SER A 14 25.96 13.16 -5.74
C SER A 14 25.23 12.41 -4.62
N LEU A 15 25.95 11.54 -3.89
CA LEU A 15 25.44 10.96 -2.66
C LEU A 15 25.47 11.99 -1.53
N CYS A 16 24.51 11.87 -0.61
CA CYS A 16 24.36 12.77 0.53
C CYS A 16 25.63 12.81 1.39
N SER A 17 26.18 14.01 1.64
CA SER A 17 27.39 14.24 2.44
C SER A 17 27.37 13.57 3.82
N ALA A 18 26.19 13.44 4.44
CA ALA A 18 25.98 12.73 5.70
C ALA A 18 26.01 11.18 5.60
N GLY A 19 26.38 10.59 4.45
CA GLY A 19 26.59 9.15 4.30
C GLY A 19 25.33 8.26 4.33
N CYS A 20 24.12 8.84 4.28
CA CYS A 20 22.87 8.10 4.47
C CYS A 20 22.39 7.26 3.26
N GLY A 21 23.19 7.16 2.19
CA GLY A 21 22.88 6.36 1.00
C GLY A 21 21.79 6.94 0.07
N PHE A 22 21.27 8.13 0.34
CA PHE A 22 20.35 8.86 -0.54
C PHE A 22 21.08 9.96 -1.32
N PHE A 23 20.51 10.43 -2.44
CA PHE A 23 21.11 11.51 -3.24
C PHE A 23 21.00 12.89 -2.56
N GLY A 24 22.08 13.66 -2.61
CA GLY A 24 22.11 15.06 -2.19
C GLY A 24 21.80 16.01 -3.35
N SER A 25 21.62 17.30 -3.05
CA SER A 25 21.61 18.35 -4.07
C SER A 25 22.53 19.50 -3.69
N GLU A 26 23.15 20.14 -4.69
CA GLU A 26 24.04 21.30 -4.48
C GLU A 26 23.31 22.47 -3.75
N ALA A 27 21.98 22.55 -3.85
CA ALA A 27 21.15 23.56 -3.17
C ALA A 27 20.96 23.33 -1.66
N PHE A 28 21.32 22.15 -1.14
CA PHE A 28 21.23 21.79 0.27
C PHE A 28 22.58 21.23 0.77
N ASP A 29 23.71 21.83 0.39
CA ASP A 29 25.08 21.41 0.77
C ASP A 29 25.42 19.94 0.44
N ASN A 30 24.93 19.45 -0.70
CA ASN A 30 24.97 18.03 -1.10
C ASN A 30 24.34 17.10 -0.05
N MET A 31 23.37 17.59 0.73
CA MET A 31 22.67 16.84 1.76
C MET A 31 21.27 16.42 1.27
N CYS A 32 20.75 15.30 1.77
CA CYS A 32 19.36 14.92 1.50
C CYS A 32 18.38 15.75 2.37
N SER A 33 17.11 15.81 1.96
CA SER A 33 16.06 16.58 2.65
C SER A 33 15.78 16.18 4.10
N GLN A 34 16.23 14.99 4.53
CA GLN A 34 16.16 14.53 5.92
C GLN A 34 17.38 14.96 6.73
N CYS A 35 18.59 14.76 6.20
CA CYS A 35 19.84 15.14 6.85
C CYS A 35 20.00 16.67 6.96
N PHE A 36 19.60 17.44 5.94
CA PHE A 36 19.56 18.90 6.01
C PHE A 36 18.62 19.41 7.13
N LYS A 37 17.45 18.76 7.29
CA LYS A 37 16.53 19.03 8.40
C LYS A 37 17.08 18.62 9.77
N ALA A 38 17.95 17.62 9.84
CA ALA A 38 18.62 17.25 11.09
C ALA A 38 19.67 18.30 11.46
N GLN A 39 20.50 18.71 10.51
CA GLN A 39 21.53 19.74 10.68
C GLN A 39 20.94 21.08 11.15
N ASN A 40 19.86 21.56 10.51
CA ASN A 40 19.23 22.83 10.88
C ASN A 40 18.58 22.81 12.29
N LYS A 41 18.30 21.63 12.86
CA LYS A 41 17.83 21.49 14.24
C LYS A 41 18.97 21.48 15.26
N THR A 42 20.19 21.13 14.84
CA THR A 42 21.38 21.17 15.71
C THR A 42 22.08 22.54 15.71
N SER A 43 21.87 23.37 14.67
CA SER A 43 22.52 24.68 14.55
C SER A 43 21.83 25.83 15.29
N SER A 44 20.77 25.58 16.06
CA SER A 44 20.04 26.60 16.83
C SER A 44 20.46 26.71 18.31
N GLU A 45 21.53 26.02 18.72
CA GLU A 45 22.12 26.09 20.06
C GLU A 45 23.45 26.89 20.04
N PRO A 46 23.59 27.96 20.84
CA PRO A 46 24.81 28.78 20.83
C PRO A 46 25.95 28.17 21.65
N THR A 47 27.01 27.76 20.93
CA THR A 47 28.44 27.74 21.32
C THR A 47 28.87 27.17 22.68
N LYS A 48 29.72 26.13 22.64
CA LYS A 48 30.99 26.13 23.38
C LYS A 48 32.07 25.29 22.69
N PRO A 49 33.27 25.81 22.42
CA PRO A 49 34.37 25.03 21.86
C PRO A 49 35.19 24.36 22.97
N MET A 50 35.61 23.11 22.76
CA MET A 50 36.72 22.51 23.48
C MET A 50 37.46 21.52 22.56
N VAL A 51 38.72 21.80 22.28
CA VAL A 51 39.61 20.93 21.50
C VAL A 51 40.27 19.86 22.39
N LYS A 52 40.41 18.63 21.88
CA LYS A 52 41.67 17.84 21.77
C LYS A 52 41.42 16.31 21.69
N SER A 53 41.89 15.71 20.59
CA SER A 53 42.37 14.30 20.52
C SER A 53 43.77 14.22 21.21
N PRO A 54 44.45 13.06 21.43
CA PRO A 54 44.42 11.78 20.67
C PRO A 54 44.45 10.52 21.62
N SER A 55 44.84 9.26 21.31
CA SER A 55 45.14 8.46 20.10
C SER A 55 45.22 6.94 20.46
N ILE A 56 44.94 6.01 19.51
CA ILE A 56 45.25 4.53 19.48
C ILE A 56 44.82 3.66 20.71
N ASP A 57 44.62 2.34 20.67
CA ASP A 57 44.88 1.24 19.70
C ASP A 57 43.57 0.48 19.34
N ASP A 58 43.34 0.05 18.09
CA ASP A 58 43.68 -1.26 17.50
C ASP A 58 43.09 -2.52 18.21
N THR A 59 42.09 -3.15 17.57
CA THR A 59 42.07 -4.60 17.29
C THR A 59 40.97 -4.89 16.25
N SER A 60 41.35 -5.57 15.18
CA SER A 60 40.50 -6.02 14.07
C SER A 60 39.65 -7.26 14.41
N ILE A 61 38.45 -7.38 13.83
CA ILE A 61 37.91 -8.64 13.23
C ILE A 61 37.04 -8.27 12.02
N VAL A 62 37.11 -9.10 10.97
CA VAL A 62 36.55 -8.86 9.63
C VAL A 62 35.14 -9.45 9.43
N THR A 63 34.43 -8.78 8.51
CA THR A 63 33.11 -8.97 7.89
C THR A 63 32.70 -10.41 7.48
N ALA A 64 31.37 -10.55 7.24
CA ALA A 64 30.71 -11.41 6.23
C ALA A 64 30.13 -12.78 6.70
N ILE A 65 29.01 -13.35 6.20
CA ILE A 65 27.94 -12.85 5.29
C ILE A 65 26.66 -13.75 5.38
N GLU A 66 25.48 -13.17 5.11
CA GLU A 66 24.21 -13.75 4.61
C GLU A 66 23.24 -14.74 5.35
N LYS A 67 21.95 -14.35 5.18
CA LYS A 67 20.72 -15.12 4.81
C LYS A 67 19.94 -16.05 5.77
N SER A 68 18.62 -15.95 5.54
CA SER A 68 17.49 -16.84 5.91
C SER A 68 16.88 -16.57 7.29
N ARG A 69 15.67 -15.98 7.40
CA ARG A 69 14.36 -16.56 7.02
C ARG A 69 14.21 -18.04 7.38
N LYS A 70 13.59 -18.33 8.53
CA LYS A 70 12.39 -19.19 8.64
C LYS A 70 11.86 -19.24 10.08
N HIS A 71 10.55 -19.49 10.16
CA HIS A 71 9.77 -20.03 11.27
C HIS A 71 10.48 -20.43 12.57
N LEU A 72 9.92 -19.98 13.70
CA LEU A 72 9.57 -20.82 14.86
C LEU A 72 8.47 -20.08 15.65
N ARG A 73 7.20 -20.49 15.46
CA ARG A 73 6.09 -20.04 16.30
C ARG A 73 5.67 -21.21 17.18
N SER A 74 6.17 -21.22 18.42
CA SER A 74 5.68 -22.12 19.45
C SER A 74 4.25 -21.72 19.86
N PRO A 75 3.34 -22.67 20.04
CA PRO A 75 2.16 -22.48 20.86
C PRO A 75 2.49 -22.89 22.31
N SER A 76 2.14 -22.05 23.28
CA SER A 76 2.06 -22.47 24.68
C SER A 76 0.67 -22.08 25.21
N PRO A 77 -0.14 -23.03 25.72
CA PRO A 77 -1.48 -22.77 26.20
C PRO A 77 -1.47 -22.40 27.69
N ILE A 78 -2.24 -21.38 28.07
CA ILE A 78 -2.59 -21.13 29.48
C ILE A 78 -4.08 -20.81 29.55
N GLU A 79 -4.85 -21.72 30.15
CA GLU A 79 -6.16 -21.40 30.69
C GLU A 79 -5.99 -20.73 32.06
N GLN A 80 -6.86 -19.77 32.43
CA GLN A 80 -7.62 -19.88 33.69
C GLN A 80 -8.77 -18.86 33.76
N ARG A 81 -9.62 -19.04 34.77
CA ARG A 81 -11.03 -18.61 34.83
C ARG A 81 -11.25 -17.52 35.90
N THR A 82 -12.53 -17.16 36.05
CA THR A 82 -13.17 -16.41 37.16
C THR A 82 -13.07 -14.89 37.11
N SER A 83 -14.00 -14.10 37.67
CA SER A 83 -15.47 -14.23 37.85
C SER A 83 -15.99 -12.93 38.49
N SER A 84 -16.91 -12.19 37.85
CA SER A 84 -17.88 -11.32 38.57
C SER A 84 -18.92 -10.70 37.63
N ALA A 85 -20.20 -10.90 37.98
CA ALA A 85 -21.34 -10.07 37.57
C ALA A 85 -21.54 -8.96 38.65
N PRO A 86 -22.55 -8.06 38.60
CA PRO A 86 -23.66 -7.92 37.63
C PRO A 86 -23.89 -6.46 37.14
N VAL A 87 -24.81 -6.26 36.18
CA VAL A 87 -26.07 -5.48 36.36
C VAL A 87 -26.97 -5.56 35.12
N SER A 88 -28.27 -5.36 35.36
CA SER A 88 -29.41 -5.46 34.44
C SER A 88 -29.23 -4.88 33.04
N SER A 89 -29.71 -5.59 32.02
CA SER A 89 -30.41 -4.99 30.88
C SER A 89 -31.46 -5.95 30.31
N THR A 90 -32.70 -5.48 30.41
CA THR A 90 -33.98 -5.97 29.88
C THR A 90 -33.93 -6.99 28.74
N ALA A 91 -34.60 -8.12 28.95
CA ALA A 91 -34.89 -9.09 27.89
C ALA A 91 -35.96 -8.57 26.91
N SER A 92 -35.73 -8.74 25.61
CA SER A 92 -36.77 -8.93 24.58
C SER A 92 -36.13 -9.63 23.35
N PRO A 93 -36.87 -10.53 22.68
CA PRO A 93 -36.26 -11.56 21.80
C PRO A 93 -35.91 -11.07 20.39
N PRO A 94 -35.07 -11.82 19.64
CA PRO A 94 -34.83 -11.55 18.23
C PRO A 94 -36.06 -11.93 17.39
N THR A 95 -36.64 -10.96 16.68
CA THR A 95 -37.65 -11.26 15.65
C THR A 95 -36.96 -11.90 14.45
N LEU A 96 -36.92 -13.24 14.43
CA LEU A 96 -36.64 -14.00 13.22
C LEU A 96 -37.78 -13.75 12.24
N GLN A 97 -37.54 -12.88 11.26
CA GLN A 97 -38.36 -12.81 10.06
C GLN A 97 -37.58 -13.47 8.93
N ASP A 98 -37.97 -14.71 8.67
CA ASP A 98 -37.56 -15.48 7.51
C ASP A 98 -38.13 -14.79 6.26
N THR A 99 -37.26 -14.17 5.46
CA THR A 99 -37.57 -13.77 4.08
C THR A 99 -36.61 -14.47 3.13
N PRO A 100 -37.10 -15.09 2.05
CA PRO A 100 -36.26 -15.93 1.22
C PRO A 100 -35.31 -15.10 0.37
N ASN A 101 -34.02 -15.17 0.72
CA ASN A 101 -32.88 -14.84 -0.16
C ASN A 101 -32.73 -13.35 -0.56
N GLU A 102 -32.85 -12.42 0.39
CA GLU A 102 -32.34 -11.05 0.22
C GLU A 102 -31.00 -10.86 0.95
N LYS A 103 -29.99 -10.33 0.25
CA LYS A 103 -28.68 -10.04 0.86
C LYS A 103 -28.83 -8.93 1.92
N PRO A 104 -28.27 -9.10 3.14
CA PRO A 104 -28.56 -8.21 4.26
C PRO A 104 -28.06 -6.79 3.99
N ILE A 105 -28.98 -5.81 3.89
CA ILE A 105 -28.65 -4.43 3.51
C ILE A 105 -27.87 -3.73 4.64
N GLN A 106 -26.67 -3.22 4.33
CA GLN A 106 -25.90 -2.43 5.28
C GLN A 106 -26.56 -1.07 5.55
N GLN A 107 -27.17 -0.94 6.73
CA GLN A 107 -27.85 0.30 7.13
C GLN A 107 -26.88 1.47 7.27
N ASN A 108 -25.81 1.32 8.07
CA ASN A 108 -24.81 2.36 8.30
C ASN A 108 -23.55 2.15 7.43
N LYS A 109 -23.35 3.02 6.43
CA LYS A 109 -22.21 3.01 5.51
C LYS A 109 -20.96 3.70 6.08
N GLY A 110 -21.11 4.45 7.18
CA GLY A 110 -20.01 5.10 7.90
C GLY A 110 -19.24 4.20 8.87
N ARG A 111 -19.44 2.89 8.78
CA ARG A 111 -18.82 1.88 9.65
C ARG A 111 -18.53 0.63 8.84
N CYS A 112 -17.39 -0.02 9.10
CA CYS A 112 -16.94 -1.23 8.42
C CYS A 112 -17.91 -2.39 8.69
N PHE A 113 -18.36 -3.09 7.65
CA PHE A 113 -19.31 -4.19 7.80
C PHE A 113 -18.77 -5.35 8.65
N LYS A 114 -17.47 -5.71 8.52
CA LYS A 114 -16.85 -6.83 9.27
C LYS A 114 -16.43 -6.47 10.70
N CYS A 115 -15.54 -5.49 10.89
CA CYS A 115 -15.00 -5.15 12.22
C CYS A 115 -15.71 -4.01 12.94
N ARG A 116 -16.77 -3.44 12.35
CA ARG A 116 -17.50 -2.29 12.90
C ARG A 116 -16.64 -1.04 13.19
N LEU A 117 -15.44 -0.88 12.62
CA LEU A 117 -14.63 0.35 12.78
C LEU A 117 -15.25 1.54 11.99
N LYS A 118 -15.19 2.77 12.53
CA LYS A 118 -15.72 3.98 11.85
C LYS A 118 -14.94 4.24 10.54
N VAL A 119 -15.65 4.49 9.45
CA VAL A 119 -15.07 4.78 8.12
C VAL A 119 -15.30 6.26 7.79
N PRO A 120 -14.23 7.08 7.63
CA PRO A 120 -14.36 8.48 7.25
C PRO A 120 -15.12 8.66 5.93
N LEU A 121 -15.89 9.74 5.78
CA LEU A 121 -16.77 9.95 4.62
C LEU A 121 -16.03 9.80 3.27
N ALA A 122 -14.86 10.42 3.15
CA ALA A 122 -13.98 10.31 1.98
C ALA A 122 -13.54 8.86 1.65
N LYS A 123 -13.49 7.97 2.64
CA LYS A 123 -13.11 6.56 2.49
C LYS A 123 -14.29 5.63 2.21
N GLN A 124 -15.52 6.06 2.45
CA GLN A 124 -16.71 5.21 2.25
C GLN A 124 -16.90 4.85 0.77
N ALA A 125 -16.64 5.79 -0.15
CA ALA A 125 -16.67 5.54 -1.59
C ALA A 125 -15.51 4.64 -2.05
N THR A 126 -14.28 4.88 -1.58
CA THR A 126 -13.09 4.11 -2.01
C THR A 126 -13.05 2.69 -1.45
N ASN A 127 -13.70 2.46 -0.32
CA ASN A 127 -13.74 1.19 0.39
C ASN A 127 -15.08 0.46 0.27
N LYS A 128 -15.94 0.91 -0.66
CA LYS A 128 -17.08 0.14 -1.12
C LYS A 128 -16.58 -1.04 -1.95
N CYS A 129 -16.94 -2.26 -1.56
CA CYS A 129 -16.64 -3.47 -2.32
C CYS A 129 -17.70 -3.73 -3.41
N ARG A 130 -17.39 -4.58 -4.38
CA ARG A 130 -18.32 -5.09 -5.40
C ARG A 130 -19.52 -5.82 -4.78
N CYS A 131 -19.38 -6.40 -3.58
CA CYS A 131 -20.51 -6.99 -2.83
C CYS A 131 -21.51 -5.95 -2.27
N GLY A 132 -21.25 -4.65 -2.41
CA GLY A 132 -22.14 -3.56 -1.99
C GLY A 132 -21.82 -2.94 -0.63
N TYR A 133 -21.07 -3.66 0.22
CA TYR A 133 -20.71 -3.22 1.57
C TYR A 133 -19.49 -2.28 1.62
N VAL A 134 -19.41 -1.49 2.69
CA VAL A 134 -18.32 -0.55 2.97
C VAL A 134 -17.44 -1.05 4.11
N PHE A 135 -16.13 -0.96 3.92
CA PHE A 135 -15.11 -1.49 4.83
C PHE A 135 -14.10 -0.42 5.29
N CYS A 136 -13.31 -0.73 6.31
CA CYS A 136 -12.09 0.04 6.62
C CYS A 136 -10.92 -0.41 5.73
N ASP A 137 -9.85 0.38 5.68
CA ASP A 137 -8.67 0.11 4.83
C ASP A 137 -8.09 -1.31 5.06
N SER A 138 -8.14 -1.82 6.30
CA SER A 138 -7.70 -3.18 6.65
C SER A 138 -8.56 -4.31 6.08
N HIS A 139 -9.85 -4.06 5.79
CA HIS A 139 -10.84 -5.03 5.31
C HIS A 139 -11.33 -4.76 3.88
N ARG A 140 -10.74 -3.77 3.18
CA ARG A 140 -11.11 -3.38 1.81
C ARG A 140 -10.97 -4.51 0.77
N TYR A 141 -10.03 -5.44 0.99
CA TYR A 141 -9.70 -6.51 0.07
C TYR A 141 -10.61 -7.75 0.25
N PRO A 142 -10.98 -8.47 -0.84
CA PRO A 142 -11.88 -9.64 -0.79
C PRO A 142 -11.36 -10.81 0.06
N ASP A 143 -10.05 -10.91 0.28
CA ASP A 143 -9.47 -11.98 1.12
C ASP A 143 -9.63 -11.70 2.63
N ARG A 144 -10.14 -10.50 2.99
CA ARG A 144 -10.20 -10.03 4.38
C ARG A 144 -11.62 -9.81 4.88
N HIS A 145 -12.57 -9.51 4.00
CA HIS A 145 -14.00 -9.67 4.28
C HIS A 145 -14.54 -10.81 3.43
N ASP A 146 -15.35 -11.68 4.02
CA ASP A 146 -15.80 -12.89 3.35
C ASP A 146 -16.78 -12.46 2.25
N CYS A 147 -16.29 -12.40 1.01
CA CYS A 147 -16.93 -11.66 -0.06
C CYS A 147 -17.81 -12.60 -0.91
N ASP A 148 -19.13 -12.42 -0.85
CA ASP A 148 -20.14 -13.23 -1.54
C ASP A 148 -20.18 -13.06 -3.08
N VAL A 149 -19.07 -12.66 -3.70
CA VAL A 149 -18.99 -12.27 -5.11
C VAL A 149 -17.88 -13.06 -5.78
N ASP A 150 -18.24 -13.85 -6.80
CA ASP A 150 -17.30 -14.58 -7.63
C ASP A 150 -16.62 -13.65 -8.64
N TYR A 151 -15.40 -13.21 -8.29
CA TYR A 151 -14.54 -12.41 -9.16
C TYR A 151 -14.10 -13.18 -10.40
N ALA A 152 -13.79 -14.47 -10.28
CA ALA A 152 -13.29 -15.27 -11.39
C ALA A 152 -14.33 -15.46 -12.49
N LYS A 153 -15.61 -15.63 -12.14
CA LYS A 153 -16.71 -15.66 -13.11
C LYS A 153 -16.95 -14.30 -13.77
N MET A 154 -17.01 -13.21 -13.01
CA MET A 154 -17.21 -11.87 -13.58
C MET A 154 -16.06 -11.47 -14.50
N ASP A 155 -14.82 -11.64 -14.06
CA ASP A 155 -13.65 -11.24 -14.84
C ASP A 155 -13.55 -12.13 -16.11
N ARG A 156 -13.90 -13.42 -16.05
CA ARG A 156 -14.04 -14.29 -17.24
C ARG A 156 -15.10 -13.79 -18.21
N GLU A 157 -16.26 -13.34 -17.73
CA GLU A 157 -17.33 -12.79 -18.58
C GLU A 157 -16.91 -11.45 -19.21
N ILE A 158 -16.18 -10.60 -18.48
CA ILE A 158 -15.61 -9.36 -18.99
C ILE A 158 -14.56 -9.66 -20.08
N LEU A 159 -13.64 -10.60 -19.86
CA LEU A 159 -12.67 -11.03 -20.87
C LEU A 159 -13.38 -11.61 -22.11
N ALA A 160 -14.38 -12.48 -21.93
CA ALA A 160 -15.14 -13.05 -23.05
C ALA A 160 -15.85 -11.98 -23.90
N LYS A 161 -16.33 -10.89 -23.29
CA LYS A 161 -16.95 -9.74 -23.99
C LYS A 161 -15.94 -8.85 -24.70
N ASN A 162 -14.72 -8.71 -24.19
CA ASN A 162 -13.69 -7.81 -24.75
C ASN A 162 -12.72 -8.52 -25.72
N ASN A 163 -12.66 -9.85 -25.72
CA ASN A 163 -11.78 -10.60 -26.61
C ASN A 163 -12.17 -10.39 -28.09
N PRO A 164 -11.24 -9.97 -28.96
CA PRO A 164 -11.51 -9.81 -30.39
C PRO A 164 -11.76 -11.17 -31.04
N LYS A 165 -12.80 -11.26 -31.88
CA LYS A 165 -13.19 -12.49 -32.55
C LYS A 165 -12.28 -12.77 -33.76
N LEU A 166 -11.38 -13.74 -33.62
CA LEU A 166 -10.41 -14.12 -34.66
C LEU A 166 -11.01 -14.58 -36.00
N HIS A 167 -12.31 -14.93 -36.03
CA HIS A 167 -12.99 -15.48 -37.22
C HIS A 167 -13.91 -14.47 -37.94
N GLU A 168 -14.03 -13.23 -37.45
CA GLU A 168 -14.74 -12.19 -38.20
C GLU A 168 -13.82 -11.66 -39.32
N ARG A 169 -13.83 -12.37 -40.45
CA ARG A 169 -13.22 -11.93 -41.72
C ARG A 169 -13.69 -10.48 -41.98
N PRO A 170 -12.78 -9.48 -42.10
CA PRO A 170 -13.18 -8.09 -42.23
C PRO A 170 -14.02 -7.92 -43.50
N LYS A 171 -15.26 -7.45 -43.34
CA LYS A 171 -16.19 -7.11 -44.44
C LYS A 171 -15.77 -5.81 -45.13
N GLY A 172 -14.56 -5.77 -45.68
CA GLY A 172 -14.00 -4.54 -46.27
C GLY A 172 -12.50 -4.65 -46.50
N GLY A 173 -12.12 -5.19 -47.65
CA GLY A 173 -10.73 -5.22 -48.13
C GLY A 173 -10.74 -5.76 -49.54
N ARG A 174 -10.32 -4.95 -50.52
CA ARG A 174 -10.28 -5.36 -51.93
C ARG A 174 -9.46 -6.64 -52.08
N SER A 175 -9.94 -7.57 -52.90
CA SER A 175 -9.22 -8.78 -53.25
C SER A 175 -7.81 -8.44 -53.72
N PHE A 176 -6.78 -8.94 -53.01
CA PHE A 176 -5.40 -8.88 -53.49
C PHE A 176 -5.29 -9.77 -54.74
N GLN A 177 -5.55 -9.19 -55.91
CA GLN A 177 -5.11 -9.75 -57.18
C GLN A 177 -3.60 -9.62 -57.19
N ARG A 178 -2.92 -10.76 -57.03
CA ARG A 178 -1.48 -10.87 -57.21
C ARG A 178 -1.19 -10.44 -58.64
N ILE A 179 -0.35 -9.43 -58.79
CA ILE A 179 0.15 -9.01 -60.10
C ILE A 179 1.21 -10.05 -60.46
N ASP A 180 0.83 -11.03 -61.29
CA ASP A 180 1.78 -11.99 -61.81
C ASP A 180 2.77 -11.27 -62.73
N SER A 181 4.06 -11.59 -62.58
CA SER A 181 5.17 -10.80 -63.12
C SER A 181 5.28 -10.87 -64.64
N LEU A 182 5.72 -9.75 -65.22
CA LEU A 182 6.22 -9.60 -66.60
C LEU A 182 7.45 -10.49 -66.85
#